data_AF-A0A6G1S633-F1
#
_entry.id   AF-A0A6G1S633-F1
#
_cell.length_a   1.000
_cell.length_b   1.000
_cell.length_c   1.000
_cell.angle_alpha   90.00
_cell.angle_beta   90.00
_cell.angle_gamma   90.00
#
_symmetry.space_group_name_H-M   'P 1'
#
loop_
_entity.id
_entity.type
_entity.pdbx_description
1 polymer ?
#
loop_
_entity_poly.entity_id
_entity_poly.type
_entity_poly.pdbx_seq_one_letter_code
_entity_poly.pdbx_strand_id
1 'polypeptide(L)'
;MLPTSSQQLDQMADSFYISSLLEPWLVGVLRACRDKSAHLEAKELVPLGEILQDNLNILDDESNYKDNLLPLVTNWFSSDFFKWFETPNCERCSTTMSFRMSYINAEKKQVESWICDRDGFEFTFVRHNEPAILLRTRTGRCGEWAMCFFVILRALDYHARIVHDSADHVWTEVWSETKKQFIHVDPCENTVDSPLLYETGWGKKLEYCFAMSQYEVQDVTKRYSIDYAATLRRRTRFQESSLIHCLNQMNQKLLALAPSDRIRDLVSERRRRDMEVIDQLAKSPRQIPDKCQLAGRKTGSVQWRISRGEYQISAKKGTVVKIKPNDSKKEDSEPIFALYYNCDKNAYQSTANEYRNLSNWSCLVYEYENLDFKYERDWKTSYVARYECCPHNHAGRVRWRFDLNDLVDLDWHTVEILVTGKLYPDTSISITITGYKSEDCSNASSNKELSLNQLAKITRAELSPETKYMDILVVMSGGFEDDGVAWQKPQLFRQTRGQNADQPALSLKFY
;
A
#
# COMPACT_ATOMS: atom_id res chain seq x y z
N MET A 1 38.71 22.08 23.60
CA MET A 1 39.86 22.02 22.66
C MET A 1 39.30 22.32 21.28
N LEU A 2 39.89 23.28 20.56
CA LEU A 2 39.51 23.58 19.18
C LEU A 2 40.02 22.43 18.28
N PRO A 3 39.22 21.90 17.34
CA PRO A 3 39.64 20.83 16.44
C PRO A 3 40.84 21.29 15.59
N THR A 4 41.86 20.44 15.48
CA THR A 4 43.19 20.78 14.95
C THR A 4 43.38 20.44 13.47
N SER A 5 42.35 19.93 12.78
CA SER A 5 42.37 19.67 11.33
C SER A 5 41.01 19.83 10.65
N SER A 6 41.00 20.09 9.33
CA SER A 6 39.77 20.18 8.50
C SER A 6 38.91 18.92 8.62
N GLN A 7 39.53 17.74 8.64
CA GLN A 7 38.80 16.47 8.78
C GLN A 7 38.07 16.33 10.12
N GLN A 8 38.63 16.86 11.21
CA GLN A 8 37.96 16.85 12.51
C GLN A 8 36.76 17.82 12.54
N LEU A 9 36.86 18.95 11.86
CA LEU A 9 35.75 19.90 11.70
C LEU A 9 34.61 19.28 10.89
N ASP A 10 34.92 18.63 9.77
CA ASP A 10 33.93 17.95 8.91
C ASP A 10 33.23 16.82 9.68
N GLN A 11 33.99 16.01 10.43
CA GLN A 11 33.43 14.94 11.26
C GLN A 11 32.53 15.48 12.39
N MET A 12 32.88 16.63 12.99
CA MET A 12 32.04 17.28 13.99
C MET A 12 30.74 17.84 13.38
N ALA A 13 30.81 18.43 12.20
CA ALA A 13 29.64 18.94 11.47
C ALA A 13 28.69 17.80 11.07
N ASP A 14 29.23 16.72 10.51
CA ASP A 14 28.46 15.51 10.18
C ASP A 14 27.76 14.94 11.42
N SER A 15 28.49 14.79 12.52
CA SER A 15 27.95 14.26 13.79
C SER A 15 26.82 15.11 14.34
N PHE A 16 26.96 16.44 14.28
CA PHE A 16 25.90 17.37 14.67
C PHE A 16 24.66 17.21 13.79
N TYR A 17 24.83 17.12 12.46
CA TYR A 17 23.72 16.93 11.53
C TYR A 17 22.99 15.60 11.77
N ILE A 18 23.72 14.49 11.87
CA ILE A 18 23.15 13.16 12.14
C ILE A 18 22.38 13.17 13.47
N SER A 19 22.94 13.78 14.51
CA SER A 19 22.28 13.88 15.81
C SER A 19 21.00 14.71 15.72
N SER A 20 21.04 15.88 15.06
CA SER A 20 19.84 16.71 14.86
C SER A 20 18.72 16.01 14.09
N LEU A 21 19.07 15.09 13.19
CA LEU A 21 18.14 14.30 12.41
C LEU A 21 17.48 13.19 13.25
N LEU A 22 18.26 12.51 14.10
CA LEU A 22 17.83 11.30 14.80
C LEU A 22 17.33 11.54 16.22
N GLU A 23 17.87 12.51 16.95
CA GLU A 23 17.54 12.75 18.35
C GLU A 23 16.05 13.02 18.60
N PRO A 24 15.35 13.85 17.81
CA PRO A 24 13.91 14.09 18.04
C PRO A 24 13.10 12.80 17.96
N TRP A 25 13.40 11.93 16.99
CA TRP A 25 12.77 10.64 16.84
C TRP A 25 13.14 9.68 17.97
N LEU A 26 14.42 9.59 18.32
CA LEU A 26 14.90 8.71 19.37
C LEU A 26 14.29 9.08 20.73
N VAL A 27 14.15 10.37 21.04
CA VAL A 27 13.47 10.85 22.26
C VAL A 27 12.01 10.38 22.27
N GLY A 28 11.30 10.52 21.15
CA GLY A 28 9.93 10.02 21.01
C GLY A 28 9.82 8.51 21.22
N VAL A 29 10.68 7.72 20.57
CA VAL A 29 10.74 6.26 20.69
C VAL A 29 11.03 5.83 22.13
N LEU A 30 12.00 6.46 22.80
CA LEU A 30 12.36 6.15 24.18
C LEU A 30 11.25 6.51 25.16
N ARG A 31 10.54 7.63 24.94
CA ARG A 31 9.37 8.02 25.72
C ARG A 31 8.27 6.98 25.57
N ALA A 32 7.96 6.57 24.34
CA ALA A 32 6.98 5.53 24.05
C ALA A 32 7.33 4.21 24.73
N CYS A 33 8.58 3.75 24.63
CA CYS A 33 9.02 2.50 25.26
C CYS A 33 8.95 2.50 26.80
N ARG A 34 8.96 3.68 27.44
CA ARG A 34 8.93 3.82 28.90
C ARG A 34 7.51 4.04 29.45
N ASP A 35 6.55 4.33 28.59
CA ASP A 35 5.17 4.64 28.99
C ASP A 35 4.37 3.36 29.28
N LYS A 36 4.56 2.81 30.48
CA LYS A 36 3.85 1.60 30.93
C LYS A 36 2.33 1.77 30.96
N SER A 37 1.84 2.99 31.24
CA SER A 37 0.40 3.26 31.27
C SER A 37 -0.18 3.16 29.87
N ALA A 38 0.48 3.76 28.87
CA ALA A 38 0.05 3.64 27.48
C ALA A 38 0.14 2.19 26.96
N HIS A 39 1.12 1.40 27.39
CA HIS A 39 1.17 -0.02 27.02
C HIS A 39 0.00 -0.82 27.60
N LEU A 40 -0.40 -0.56 28.84
CA LEU A 40 -1.57 -1.21 29.45
C LEU A 40 -2.85 -0.80 28.71
N GLU A 41 -3.05 0.50 28.49
CA GLU A 41 -4.20 1.03 27.74
C GLU A 41 -4.25 0.44 26.31
N ALA A 42 -3.13 0.39 25.60
CA ALA A 42 -3.05 -0.22 24.28
C ALA A 42 -3.43 -1.70 24.29
N LYS A 43 -3.00 -2.47 25.30
CA LYS A 43 -3.32 -3.90 25.41
C LYS A 43 -4.82 -4.16 25.61
N GLU A 44 -5.50 -3.28 26.36
CA GLU A 44 -6.96 -3.35 26.57
C GLU A 44 -7.74 -2.96 25.31
N LEU A 45 -7.20 -2.06 24.49
CA LEU A 45 -7.85 -1.57 23.28
C LEU A 45 -7.78 -2.56 22.10
N VAL A 46 -6.75 -3.42 22.04
CA VAL A 46 -6.63 -4.42 20.98
C VAL A 46 -7.65 -5.55 21.26
N PRO A 47 -8.57 -5.84 20.34
CA PRO A 47 -9.58 -6.89 20.51
C PRO A 47 -8.96 -8.27 20.24
N LEU A 48 -7.93 -8.64 21.01
CA LEU A 48 -7.20 -9.90 20.82
C LEU A 48 -8.14 -11.10 20.87
N GLY A 49 -9.11 -11.12 21.81
CA GLY A 49 -10.04 -12.24 21.93
C GLY A 49 -10.82 -12.49 20.63
N GLU A 50 -11.35 -11.44 20.01
CA GLU A 50 -12.09 -11.51 18.75
C GLU A 50 -11.17 -11.91 17.59
N ILE A 51 -9.99 -11.28 17.48
CA ILE A 51 -9.01 -11.61 16.44
C ILE A 51 -8.60 -13.09 16.52
N LEU A 52 -8.39 -13.61 17.73
CA LEU A 52 -8.03 -15.01 17.94
C LEU A 52 -9.16 -15.96 17.57
N GLN A 53 -10.38 -15.68 18.04
CA GLN A 53 -11.54 -16.52 17.80
C GLN A 53 -11.86 -16.63 16.30
N ASP A 54 -11.74 -15.54 15.55
CA ASP A 54 -12.08 -15.50 14.12
C ASP A 54 -11.00 -16.12 13.22
N ASN A 55 -9.79 -16.38 13.74
CA ASN A 55 -8.63 -16.80 12.96
C ASN A 55 -7.89 -18.01 13.55
N LEU A 56 -8.59 -18.86 14.32
CA LEU A 56 -8.01 -20.04 14.98
C LEU A 56 -7.24 -20.95 14.00
N ASN A 57 -7.73 -21.10 12.77
CA ASN A 57 -7.11 -21.92 11.73
C ASN A 57 -5.77 -21.40 11.21
N ILE A 58 -5.45 -20.12 11.45
CA ILE A 58 -4.18 -19.49 11.03
C ILE A 58 -3.24 -19.36 12.24
N LEU A 59 -3.79 -19.33 13.44
CA LEU A 59 -3.07 -19.02 14.69
C LEU A 59 -2.82 -20.25 15.57
N ASP A 60 -3.18 -21.46 15.14
CA ASP A 60 -2.96 -22.69 15.91
C ASP A 60 -1.49 -23.09 16.05
N ASP A 61 -0.67 -22.72 15.07
CA ASP A 61 0.77 -22.97 15.08
C ASP A 61 1.52 -21.97 15.95
N GLU A 62 1.76 -22.38 17.20
CA GLU A 62 2.56 -21.65 18.20
C GLU A 62 3.95 -21.22 17.69
N SER A 63 4.54 -21.96 16.74
CA SER A 63 5.87 -21.63 16.22
C SER A 63 5.87 -20.37 15.34
N ASN A 64 4.72 -20.03 14.75
CA ASN A 64 4.52 -18.89 13.85
C ASN A 64 3.47 -17.90 14.36
N TYR A 65 2.92 -18.12 15.56
CA TYR A 65 1.80 -17.35 16.12
C TYR A 65 2.00 -15.83 16.03
N LYS A 66 3.15 -15.32 16.46
CA LYS A 66 3.45 -13.86 16.42
C LYS A 66 3.52 -13.31 15.00
N ASP A 67 4.08 -14.08 14.07
CA ASP A 67 4.22 -13.68 12.68
C ASP A 67 2.86 -13.71 11.96
N ASN A 68 2.00 -14.68 12.30
CA ASN A 68 0.64 -14.81 11.77
C ASN A 68 -0.35 -13.80 12.37
N LEU A 69 -0.17 -13.43 13.65
CA LEU A 69 -0.98 -12.41 14.33
C LEU A 69 -0.71 -11.00 13.78
N LEU A 70 0.52 -10.73 13.33
CA LEU A 70 0.96 -9.39 12.94
C LEU A 70 0.13 -8.78 11.77
N PRO A 71 -0.15 -9.50 10.66
CA PRO A 71 -1.07 -9.02 9.62
C PRO A 71 -2.48 -8.72 10.13
N LEU A 72 -3.01 -9.54 11.05
CA LEU A 72 -4.36 -9.34 11.60
C LEU A 72 -4.44 -8.07 12.44
N VAL A 73 -3.44 -7.83 13.29
CA VAL A 73 -3.35 -6.60 14.11
C VAL A 73 -3.11 -5.37 13.22
N THR A 74 -2.30 -5.49 12.17
CA THR A 74 -2.08 -4.41 11.18
C THR A 74 -3.40 -4.06 10.48
N ASN A 75 -4.18 -5.08 10.09
CA ASN A 75 -5.46 -4.90 9.44
C ASN A 75 -6.49 -4.22 10.36
N TRP A 76 -6.63 -4.70 11.60
CA TRP A 76 -7.49 -4.07 12.61
C TRP A 76 -7.09 -2.61 12.86
N PHE A 77 -5.79 -2.35 13.02
CA PHE A 77 -5.31 -1.00 13.29
C PHE A 77 -5.70 -0.03 12.18
N SER A 78 -5.46 -0.45 10.93
CA SER A 78 -5.69 0.39 9.75
C SER A 78 -7.17 0.52 9.37
N SER A 79 -7.96 -0.53 9.57
CA SER A 79 -9.36 -0.61 9.12
C SER A 79 -10.33 -0.06 10.16
N ASP A 80 -10.08 -0.33 11.45
CA ASP A 80 -11.05 -0.13 12.52
C ASP A 80 -10.58 0.87 13.58
N PHE A 81 -9.31 0.82 13.96
CA PHE A 81 -8.82 1.59 15.12
C PHE A 81 -8.42 3.02 14.79
N PHE A 82 -7.53 3.23 13.80
CA PHE A 82 -6.88 4.51 13.54
C PHE A 82 -7.33 5.10 12.19
N LYS A 83 -7.51 6.42 12.15
CA LYS A 83 -8.01 7.14 10.98
C LYS A 83 -6.97 8.12 10.44
N TRP A 84 -6.96 8.28 9.12
CA TRP A 84 -6.09 9.24 8.49
C TRP A 84 -6.66 10.65 8.66
N PHE A 85 -5.84 11.60 9.09
CA PHE A 85 -6.23 13.00 9.17
C PHE A 85 -6.14 13.62 7.78
N GLU A 86 -7.30 13.72 7.13
CA GLU A 86 -7.52 14.49 5.90
C GLU A 86 -7.80 15.96 6.20
N THR A 87 -7.95 16.76 5.14
CA THR A 87 -8.43 18.14 5.24
C THR A 87 -9.76 18.18 6.03
N PRO A 88 -9.85 18.98 7.11
CA PRO A 88 -11.03 19.00 7.96
C PRO A 88 -12.19 19.72 7.28
N ASN A 89 -13.42 19.33 7.65
CA ASN A 89 -14.63 20.07 7.32
C ASN A 89 -15.04 20.96 8.51
N CYS A 90 -15.55 22.16 8.22
CA CYS A 90 -16.02 23.10 9.23
C CYS A 90 -17.19 22.50 10.02
N GLU A 91 -17.11 22.53 11.34
CA GLU A 91 -18.15 21.97 12.22
C GLU A 91 -19.49 22.73 12.14
N ARG A 92 -19.48 23.98 11.65
CA ARG A 92 -20.67 24.83 11.59
C ARG A 92 -21.42 24.74 10.27
N CYS A 93 -20.70 24.59 9.16
CA CYS A 93 -21.28 24.63 7.81
C CYS A 93 -20.86 23.46 6.91
N SER A 94 -20.11 22.50 7.44
CA SER A 94 -19.65 21.27 6.77
C SER A 94 -18.79 21.48 5.52
N THR A 95 -18.33 22.72 5.28
CA THR A 95 -17.42 23.05 4.17
C THR A 95 -16.02 22.54 4.43
N THR A 96 -15.37 21.99 3.42
CA THR A 96 -13.93 21.72 3.46
C THR A 96 -13.15 23.00 3.76
N MET A 97 -12.27 22.93 4.76
CA MET A 97 -11.51 24.07 5.25
C MET A 97 -10.21 24.26 4.46
N SER A 98 -9.72 25.50 4.42
CA SER A 98 -8.47 25.86 3.77
C SER A 98 -7.31 25.85 4.75
N PHE A 99 -6.18 25.26 4.34
CA PHE A 99 -4.95 25.31 5.14
C PHE A 99 -4.44 26.74 5.20
N ARG A 100 -4.15 27.23 6.41
CA ARG A 100 -3.69 28.60 6.61
C ARG A 100 -2.19 28.67 6.87
N MET A 101 -1.72 27.95 7.89
CA MET A 101 -0.31 27.97 8.30
C MET A 101 0.03 26.80 9.22
N SER A 102 1.33 26.52 9.32
CA SER A 102 1.90 25.65 10.35
C SER A 102 2.83 26.45 11.25
N TYR A 103 2.78 26.19 12.55
CA TYR A 103 3.64 26.85 13.54
C TYR A 103 3.96 25.92 14.73
N ILE A 104 4.90 26.33 15.57
CA ILE A 104 5.24 25.64 16.82
C ILE A 104 4.54 26.37 17.97
N ASN A 105 3.74 25.64 18.76
CA ASN A 105 3.04 26.22 19.90
C ASN A 105 3.95 26.35 21.15
N ALA A 106 3.41 26.91 22.24
CA ALA A 106 4.15 27.08 23.50
C ALA A 106 4.67 25.77 24.11
N GLU A 107 4.04 24.63 23.79
CA GLU A 107 4.46 23.29 24.19
C GLU A 107 5.51 22.67 23.26
N LYS A 108 6.04 23.45 22.29
CA LYS A 108 6.98 22.98 21.26
C LYS A 108 6.40 21.90 20.34
N LYS A 109 5.08 21.87 20.17
CA LYS A 109 4.39 20.96 19.24
C LYS A 109 4.09 21.66 17.93
N GLN A 110 4.20 20.92 16.84
CA GLN A 110 3.77 21.40 15.53
C GLN A 110 2.24 21.46 15.48
N VAL A 111 1.71 22.57 15.02
CA VAL A 111 0.27 22.83 14.89
C VAL A 111 -0.03 23.30 13.48
N GLU A 112 -1.06 22.72 12.88
CA GLU A 112 -1.62 23.12 11.59
C GLU A 112 -2.91 23.89 11.82
N SER A 113 -3.00 25.12 11.31
CA SER A 113 -4.18 25.97 11.39
C SER A 113 -4.95 25.93 10.08
N TRP A 114 -6.27 25.76 10.21
CA TRP A 114 -7.24 25.67 9.14
C TRP A 114 -8.32 26.73 9.35
N ILE A 115 -8.80 27.32 8.26
CA ILE A 115 -9.86 28.33 8.32
C ILE A 115 -11.00 27.95 7.35
N CYS A 116 -12.23 28.17 7.78
CA CYS A 116 -13.38 28.05 6.90
C CYS A 116 -13.58 29.35 6.12
N ASP A 117 -13.51 29.27 4.80
CA ASP A 117 -13.66 30.45 3.95
C ASP A 117 -15.09 31.04 3.93
N ARG A 118 -16.09 30.28 4.40
CA ARG A 118 -17.48 30.73 4.47
C ARG A 118 -17.82 31.52 5.74
N ASP A 119 -17.31 31.10 6.90
CA ASP A 119 -17.72 31.66 8.19
C ASP A 119 -16.55 32.14 9.08
N GLY A 120 -15.30 31.96 8.62
CA GLY A 120 -14.09 32.34 9.33
C GLY A 120 -13.78 31.49 10.56
N PHE A 121 -14.49 30.37 10.79
CA PHE A 121 -14.18 29.45 11.88
C PHE A 121 -12.76 28.89 11.72
N GLU A 122 -11.98 28.91 12.80
CA GLU A 122 -10.64 28.39 12.84
C GLU A 122 -10.60 27.04 13.56
N PHE A 123 -9.92 26.08 12.94
CA PHE A 123 -9.64 24.76 13.49
C PHE A 123 -8.13 24.57 13.57
N THR A 124 -7.66 23.92 14.62
CA THR A 124 -6.23 23.61 14.78
C THR A 124 -6.03 22.11 14.97
N PHE A 125 -5.07 21.57 14.24
CA PHE A 125 -4.64 20.18 14.35
C PHE A 125 -3.24 20.13 14.96
N VAL A 126 -3.14 19.63 16.19
CA VAL A 126 -1.86 19.48 16.90
C VAL A 126 -1.25 18.13 16.54
N ARG A 127 0.00 18.14 16.06
CA ARG A 127 0.77 16.93 15.73
C ARG A 127 1.30 16.32 17.02
N HIS A 128 0.62 15.27 17.48
CA HIS A 128 0.95 14.59 18.73
C HIS A 128 1.93 13.44 18.50
N ASN A 129 2.93 13.33 19.37
CA ASN A 129 3.80 12.15 19.45
C ASN A 129 3.60 11.38 20.77
N GLU A 130 2.67 11.82 21.61
CA GLU A 130 2.39 11.20 22.89
C GLU A 130 1.52 9.93 22.75
N PRO A 131 2.00 8.75 23.17
CA PRO A 131 1.26 7.49 23.08
C PRO A 131 -0.18 7.57 23.61
N ALA A 132 -0.36 8.06 24.84
CA ALA A 132 -1.67 8.14 25.47
C ALA A 132 -2.65 9.07 24.74
N ILE A 133 -2.15 10.12 24.07
CA ILE A 133 -3.00 11.00 23.27
C ILE A 133 -3.41 10.28 21.99
N LEU A 134 -2.45 9.65 21.30
CA LEU A 134 -2.71 8.94 20.04
C LEU A 134 -3.69 7.78 20.20
N LEU A 135 -3.61 7.01 21.29
CA LEU A 135 -4.57 5.93 21.60
C LEU A 135 -6.01 6.41 21.77
N ARG A 136 -6.18 7.69 22.17
CA ARG A 136 -7.49 8.33 22.39
C ARG A 136 -8.00 9.08 21.17
N THR A 137 -7.15 9.88 20.53
CA THR A 137 -7.54 10.67 19.35
C THR A 137 -7.72 9.79 18.12
N ARG A 138 -6.95 8.69 18.02
CA ARG A 138 -7.05 7.69 16.96
C ARG A 138 -7.01 8.29 15.55
N THR A 139 -6.28 9.38 15.38
CA THR A 139 -6.17 10.09 14.12
C THR A 139 -4.82 10.77 13.94
N GLY A 140 -4.39 10.89 12.69
CA GLY A 140 -3.17 11.61 12.31
C GLY A 140 -2.64 11.19 10.94
N ARG A 141 -1.37 11.48 10.66
CA ARG A 141 -0.68 11.08 9.42
C ARG A 141 0.40 10.04 9.72
N CYS A 142 1.28 9.75 8.75
CA CYS A 142 2.25 8.65 8.85
C CYS A 142 3.05 8.63 10.17
N GLY A 143 3.47 9.78 10.70
CA GLY A 143 4.15 9.88 11.99
C GLY A 143 3.30 9.41 13.18
N GLU A 144 2.08 9.93 13.32
CA GLU A 144 1.13 9.53 14.35
C GLU A 144 0.72 8.06 14.22
N TRP A 145 0.48 7.60 12.99
CA TRP A 145 0.15 6.22 12.67
C TRP A 145 1.27 5.26 13.11
N ALA A 146 2.51 5.52 12.68
CA ALA A 146 3.66 4.70 13.03
C ALA A 146 3.93 4.71 14.54
N MET A 147 3.81 5.85 15.21
CA MET A 147 4.03 5.97 16.65
C MET A 147 2.96 5.23 17.47
N CYS A 148 1.68 5.41 17.13
CA CYS A 148 0.60 4.71 17.82
C CYS A 148 0.69 3.20 17.62
N PHE A 149 0.96 2.76 16.38
CA PHE A 149 1.10 1.35 16.07
C PHE A 149 2.32 0.73 16.75
N PHE A 150 3.45 1.45 16.80
CA PHE A 150 4.64 1.04 17.55
C PHE A 150 4.32 0.78 19.03
N VAL A 151 3.55 1.65 19.69
CA VAL A 151 3.12 1.47 21.09
C VAL A 151 2.27 0.21 21.23
N ILE A 152 1.35 -0.06 20.31
CA ILE A 152 0.54 -1.28 20.28
C ILE A 152 1.42 -2.52 20.11
N LEU A 153 2.36 -2.52 19.16
CA LEU A 153 3.31 -3.62 18.96
C LEU A 153 4.10 -3.90 20.25
N ARG A 154 4.57 -2.85 20.92
CA ARG A 154 5.29 -2.97 22.20
C ARG A 154 4.42 -3.51 23.33
N ALA A 155 3.16 -3.09 23.40
CA ALA A 155 2.18 -3.60 24.36
C ALA A 155 1.85 -5.09 24.15
N LEU A 156 1.97 -5.56 22.91
CA LEU A 156 1.81 -6.95 22.49
C LEU A 156 3.14 -7.73 22.52
N ASP A 157 4.17 -7.26 23.22
CA ASP A 157 5.48 -7.89 23.38
C ASP A 157 6.26 -8.16 22.07
N TYR A 158 5.98 -7.41 20.99
CA TYR A 158 6.84 -7.44 19.81
C TYR A 158 8.13 -6.66 20.04
N HIS A 159 9.25 -7.19 19.52
CA HIS A 159 10.46 -6.41 19.36
C HIS A 159 10.32 -5.54 18.10
N ALA A 160 9.79 -4.35 18.30
CA ALA A 160 9.54 -3.38 17.24
C ALA A 160 10.60 -2.27 17.19
N ARG A 161 10.74 -1.66 16.01
CA ARG A 161 11.48 -0.42 15.73
C ARG A 161 10.57 0.56 14.98
N ILE A 162 10.80 1.85 15.15
CA ILE A 162 10.31 2.89 14.23
C ILE A 162 11.36 3.13 13.17
N VAL A 163 10.96 3.16 11.91
CA VAL A 163 11.84 3.51 10.79
C VAL A 163 11.46 4.88 10.26
N HIS A 164 12.43 5.79 10.28
CA HIS A 164 12.31 7.13 9.70
C HIS A 164 13.07 7.20 8.37
N ASP A 165 12.35 7.54 7.30
CA ASP A 165 12.92 7.84 5.99
C ASP A 165 13.09 9.36 5.83
N SER A 166 14.29 9.78 5.41
CA SER A 166 14.61 11.18 5.14
C SER A 166 13.78 11.81 4.02
N ALA A 167 13.08 11.00 3.20
CA ALA A 167 12.15 11.43 2.17
C ALA A 167 10.68 11.52 2.66
N ASP A 168 10.48 11.87 3.94
CA ASP A 168 9.19 12.22 4.56
C ASP A 168 8.20 11.06 4.60
N HIS A 169 8.64 9.93 5.16
CA HIS A 169 7.75 8.82 5.53
C HIS A 169 8.27 8.06 6.75
N VAL A 170 7.36 7.41 7.47
CA VAL A 170 7.67 6.73 8.74
C VAL A 170 6.82 5.47 8.82
N TRP A 171 7.45 4.37 9.24
CA TRP A 171 6.78 3.07 9.41
C TRP A 171 7.43 2.30 10.56
N THR A 172 7.13 1.00 10.68
CA THR A 172 7.68 0.14 11.74
C THR A 172 8.40 -1.09 11.19
N GLU A 173 9.33 -1.64 11.95
CA GLU A 173 9.89 -2.98 11.72
C GLU A 173 9.61 -3.86 12.94
N VAL A 174 9.43 -5.16 12.72
CA VAL A 174 9.22 -6.15 13.79
C VAL A 174 10.19 -7.31 13.61
N TRP A 175 10.84 -7.78 14.67
CA TRP A 175 11.64 -9.01 14.61
C TRP A 175 10.73 -10.23 14.41
N SER A 176 10.90 -10.93 13.29
CA SER A 176 10.26 -12.21 13.02
C SER A 176 11.11 -13.35 13.58
N GLU A 177 10.53 -14.16 14.46
CA GLU A 177 11.22 -15.33 15.00
C GLU A 177 11.36 -16.44 13.96
N THR A 178 10.45 -16.54 13.01
CA THR A 178 10.51 -17.57 11.97
C THR A 178 11.56 -17.24 10.91
N LYS A 179 11.65 -15.97 10.49
CA LYS A 179 12.60 -15.51 9.46
C LYS A 179 13.97 -15.11 10.03
N LYS A 180 14.09 -14.97 11.35
CA LYS A 180 15.31 -14.53 12.06
C LYS A 180 15.89 -13.22 11.52
N GLN A 181 15.00 -12.28 11.20
CA GLN A 181 15.32 -10.93 10.73
C GLN A 181 14.20 -9.96 11.12
N PHE A 182 14.46 -8.66 11.03
CA PHE A 182 13.38 -7.68 11.07
C PHE A 182 12.58 -7.71 9.76
N ILE A 183 11.26 -7.63 9.87
CA ILE A 183 10.35 -7.50 8.73
C ILE A 183 9.69 -6.13 8.75
N HIS A 184 9.47 -5.61 7.55
CA HIS A 184 8.80 -4.33 7.34
C HIS A 184 7.32 -4.40 7.74
N VAL A 185 6.81 -3.36 8.39
CA VAL A 185 5.37 -3.20 8.65
C VAL A 185 4.99 -1.73 8.47
N ASP A 186 4.14 -1.45 7.49
CA ASP A 186 3.52 -0.13 7.31
C ASP A 186 2.03 -0.21 7.67
N PRO A 187 1.62 0.32 8.84
CA PRO A 187 0.22 0.32 9.24
C PRO A 187 -0.63 1.25 8.36
N CYS A 188 -0.07 2.31 7.79
CA CYS A 188 -0.81 3.24 6.92
C CYS A 188 -1.29 2.54 5.65
N GLU A 189 -0.48 1.62 5.14
CA GLU A 189 -0.72 0.93 3.89
C GLU A 189 -1.26 -0.50 4.08
N ASN A 190 -1.49 -0.90 5.34
CA ASN A 190 -1.89 -2.24 5.77
C ASN A 190 -1.00 -3.32 5.13
N THR A 191 0.32 -3.15 5.25
CA THR A 191 1.29 -3.95 4.51
C THR A 191 2.35 -4.52 5.44
N VAL A 192 2.54 -5.84 5.37
CA VAL A 192 3.56 -6.59 6.12
C VAL A 192 4.54 -7.20 5.12
N ASP A 193 5.83 -7.14 5.47
CA ASP A 193 6.96 -7.72 4.73
C ASP A 193 7.07 -7.34 3.24
N SER A 194 6.76 -6.08 2.91
CA SER A 194 6.94 -5.53 1.56
C SER A 194 7.88 -4.32 1.55
N PRO A 195 9.18 -4.50 1.86
CA PRO A 195 10.12 -3.38 1.99
C PRO A 195 10.37 -2.62 0.68
N LEU A 196 10.05 -3.20 -0.49
CA LEU A 196 10.19 -2.52 -1.78
C LEU A 196 8.97 -1.67 -2.17
N LEU A 197 7.96 -1.58 -1.29
CA LEU A 197 6.77 -0.74 -1.48
C LEU A 197 7.13 0.69 -1.86
N TYR A 198 8.14 1.28 -1.20
CA TYR A 198 8.47 2.69 -1.37
C TYR A 198 9.24 2.97 -2.65
N GLU A 199 10.39 2.32 -2.87
CA GLU A 199 11.22 2.61 -4.04
C GLU A 199 10.62 2.05 -5.34
N THR A 200 10.04 0.85 -5.29
CA THR A 200 9.46 0.20 -6.49
C THR A 200 7.98 0.52 -6.67
N GLY A 201 7.18 0.44 -5.59
CA GLY A 201 5.74 0.71 -5.66
C GLY A 201 5.44 2.20 -5.83
N TRP A 202 5.99 3.06 -4.97
CA TRP A 202 5.74 4.50 -5.00
C TRP A 202 6.72 5.27 -5.90
N GLY A 203 7.81 4.65 -6.34
CA GLY A 203 8.85 5.33 -7.12
C GLY A 203 9.70 6.29 -6.31
N LYS A 204 9.73 6.17 -4.97
CA LYS A 204 10.51 7.06 -4.11
C LYS A 204 12.00 6.88 -4.34
N LYS A 205 12.72 7.99 -4.50
CA LYS A 205 14.18 8.02 -4.53
C LYS A 205 14.71 8.08 -3.10
N LEU A 206 14.83 6.93 -2.46
CA LEU A 206 15.30 6.84 -1.07
C LEU A 206 16.76 7.31 -0.95
N GLU A 207 17.11 7.87 0.21
CA GLU A 207 18.47 8.26 0.60
C GLU A 207 18.88 7.60 1.91
N TYR A 208 18.16 7.88 2.99
CA TYR A 208 18.46 7.37 4.33
C TYR A 208 17.19 6.84 5.01
N CYS A 209 17.23 5.61 5.49
CA CYS A 209 16.20 5.01 6.34
C CYS A 209 16.84 4.53 7.64
N PHE A 210 16.42 5.10 8.77
CA PHE A 210 16.98 4.81 10.09
C PHE A 210 15.94 4.15 10.98
N ALA A 211 16.24 2.93 11.44
CA ALA A 211 15.43 2.20 12.38
C ALA A 211 15.88 2.47 13.82
N MET A 212 14.93 2.72 14.72
CA MET A 212 15.17 3.09 16.13
C MET A 212 14.30 2.25 17.06
N SER A 213 14.89 1.71 18.12
CA SER A 213 14.17 1.08 19.23
C SER A 213 14.69 1.58 20.57
N GLN A 214 14.24 0.95 21.66
CA GLN A 214 14.70 1.25 23.01
C GLN A 214 16.21 1.09 23.20
N TYR A 215 16.84 0.16 22.45
CA TYR A 215 18.22 -0.28 22.68
C TYR A 215 19.10 -0.22 21.44
N GLU A 216 18.58 0.31 20.32
CA GLU A 216 19.36 0.42 19.10
C GLU A 216 18.91 1.52 18.14
N VAL A 217 19.86 1.94 17.31
CA VAL A 217 19.65 2.74 16.11
C VAL A 217 20.45 2.11 14.97
N GLN A 218 19.83 1.92 13.81
CA GLN A 218 20.44 1.21 12.70
C GLN A 218 20.09 1.87 11.37
N ASP A 219 21.07 2.01 10.48
CA ASP A 219 20.80 2.29 9.07
C ASP A 219 20.29 1.01 8.39
N VAL A 220 19.03 1.06 7.95
CA VAL A 220 18.31 -0.02 7.29
C VAL A 220 18.02 0.30 5.81
N THR A 221 18.61 1.37 5.26
CA THR A 221 18.36 1.84 3.87
C THR A 221 18.49 0.73 2.84
N LYS A 222 19.51 -0.12 2.98
CA LYS A 222 19.75 -1.28 2.12
C LYS A 222 18.56 -2.24 2.06
N ARG A 223 17.75 -2.38 3.11
CA ARG A 223 16.52 -3.20 3.11
C ARG A 223 15.47 -2.61 2.17
N TYR A 224 15.42 -1.30 2.01
CA TYR A 224 14.38 -0.59 1.26
C TYR A 224 14.79 -0.23 -0.18
N SER A 225 16.05 -0.48 -0.57
CA SER A 225 16.55 -0.14 -1.92
C SER A 225 16.84 -1.34 -2.85
N ILE A 226 16.18 -1.39 -4.01
CA ILE A 226 16.44 -2.33 -5.11
C ILE A 226 17.85 -2.18 -5.69
N ASP A 227 18.32 -0.94 -5.84
CA ASP A 227 19.65 -0.58 -6.34
C ASP A 227 20.35 0.30 -5.31
N TYR A 228 21.00 -0.37 -4.35
CA TYR A 228 21.73 0.33 -3.30
C TYR A 228 22.92 1.14 -3.85
N ALA A 229 23.53 0.75 -4.97
CA ALA A 229 24.62 1.52 -5.57
C ALA A 229 24.11 2.87 -6.10
N ALA A 230 22.91 2.90 -6.71
CA ALA A 230 22.27 4.16 -7.07
C ALA A 230 21.84 4.98 -5.85
N THR A 231 21.36 4.34 -4.80
CA THR A 231 21.01 5.00 -3.53
C THR A 231 22.22 5.64 -2.88
N LEU A 232 23.36 4.94 -2.84
CA LEU A 232 24.61 5.44 -2.30
C LEU A 232 25.10 6.72 -3.01
N ARG A 233 24.91 6.82 -4.34
CA ARG A 233 25.25 8.04 -5.09
C ARG A 233 24.42 9.26 -4.70
N ARG A 234 23.22 9.07 -4.12
CA ARG A 234 22.35 10.17 -3.64
C ARG A 234 22.66 10.59 -2.21
N ARG A 235 23.40 9.77 -1.45
CA ARG A 235 23.72 9.99 -0.04
C ARG A 235 24.90 10.96 0.10
N THR A 236 24.60 12.25 -0.04
CA THR A 236 25.61 13.33 -0.05
C THR A 236 25.55 14.25 1.18
N ARG A 237 24.66 13.98 2.14
CA ARG A 237 24.42 14.87 3.30
C ARG A 237 25.54 14.85 4.33
N PHE A 238 26.24 13.72 4.46
CA PHE A 238 27.37 13.49 5.37
C PHE A 238 28.16 12.27 4.90
N GLN A 239 29.38 12.10 5.41
CA GLN A 239 30.21 10.94 5.05
C GLN A 239 29.68 9.64 5.67
N GLU A 240 29.72 8.54 4.92
CA GLU A 240 29.29 7.22 5.41
C GLU A 240 30.12 6.74 6.62
N SER A 241 31.41 7.09 6.68
CA SER A 241 32.26 6.80 7.84
C SER A 241 31.81 7.55 9.09
N SER A 242 31.43 8.83 8.95
CA SER A 242 30.86 9.64 10.03
C SER A 242 29.54 9.05 10.52
N LEU A 243 28.68 8.59 9.60
CA LEU A 243 27.43 7.91 9.94
C LEU A 243 27.68 6.65 10.78
N ILE A 244 28.53 5.75 10.30
CA ILE A 244 28.86 4.50 11.02
C ILE A 244 29.39 4.81 12.42
N HIS A 245 30.30 5.79 12.54
CA HIS A 245 30.86 6.19 13.82
C HIS A 245 29.77 6.71 14.78
N CYS A 246 28.91 7.61 14.30
CA CYS A 246 27.84 8.22 15.09
C CYS A 246 26.82 7.16 15.57
N LEU A 247 26.37 6.27 14.67
CA LEU A 247 25.46 5.18 15.00
C LEU A 247 26.06 4.23 16.03
N ASN A 248 27.35 3.90 15.92
CA ASN A 248 28.04 3.07 16.91
C ASN A 248 28.07 3.71 18.30
N GLN A 249 28.37 5.01 18.39
CA GLN A 249 28.35 5.75 19.67
C GLN A 249 26.94 5.81 20.28
N MET A 250 25.92 6.07 19.46
CA MET A 250 24.52 6.06 19.91
C MET A 250 24.12 4.66 20.41
N ASN A 251 24.46 3.62 19.66
CA ASN A 251 24.19 2.23 20.03
C ASN A 251 24.86 1.79 21.32
N GLN A 252 26.10 2.21 21.60
CA GLN A 252 26.77 1.94 22.88
C GLN A 252 25.99 2.54 24.05
N LYS A 253 25.55 3.80 23.92
CA LYS A 253 24.74 4.47 24.94
C LYS A 253 23.38 3.80 25.14
N LEU A 254 22.72 3.40 24.05
CA LEU A 254 21.41 2.74 24.10
C LEU A 254 21.48 1.33 24.70
N LEU A 255 22.48 0.51 24.33
CA LEU A 255 22.68 -0.83 24.90
C LEU A 255 23.04 -0.78 26.39
N ALA A 256 23.68 0.30 26.86
CA ALA A 256 23.93 0.50 28.28
C ALA A 256 22.64 0.69 29.10
N LEU A 257 21.51 1.03 28.45
CA LEU A 257 20.19 1.13 29.09
C LEU A 257 19.49 -0.23 29.23
N ALA A 258 20.05 -1.31 28.68
CA ALA A 258 19.46 -2.64 28.76
C ALA A 258 19.40 -3.13 30.23
N PRO A 259 18.26 -3.66 30.70
CA PRO A 259 18.05 -3.99 32.11
C PRO A 259 18.79 -5.25 32.56
N SER A 260 19.29 -6.06 31.62
CA SER A 260 20.06 -7.27 31.92
C SER A 260 20.98 -7.64 30.76
N ASP A 261 22.02 -8.41 31.06
CA ASP A 261 22.94 -8.95 30.06
C ASP A 261 22.20 -9.82 29.04
N ARG A 262 21.19 -10.60 29.48
CA ARG A 262 20.33 -11.38 28.59
C ARG A 262 19.65 -10.54 27.51
N ILE A 263 19.12 -9.36 27.87
CA ILE A 263 18.49 -8.45 26.89
C ILE A 263 19.56 -7.82 25.98
N ARG A 264 20.71 -7.46 26.54
CA ARG A 264 21.83 -6.90 25.77
C ARG A 264 22.32 -7.89 24.71
N ASP A 265 22.50 -9.15 25.08
CA ASP A 265 22.96 -10.22 24.20
C ASP A 265 21.91 -10.51 23.11
N LEU A 266 20.63 -10.58 23.49
CA LEU A 266 19.54 -10.79 22.54
C LEU A 266 19.46 -9.67 21.49
N VAL A 267 19.51 -8.40 21.91
CA VAL A 267 19.47 -7.26 20.98
C VAL A 267 20.69 -7.26 20.07
N SER A 268 21.87 -7.48 20.63
CA SER A 268 23.13 -7.51 19.87
C SER A 268 23.13 -8.63 18.82
N GLU A 269 22.66 -9.82 19.20
CA GLU A 269 22.58 -10.97 18.32
C GLU A 269 21.54 -10.77 17.21
N ARG A 270 20.36 -10.23 17.53
CA ARG A 270 19.35 -9.89 16.54
C ARG A 270 19.86 -8.83 15.56
N ARG A 271 20.51 -7.77 16.05
CA ARG A 271 21.11 -6.73 15.20
C ARG A 271 22.16 -7.32 14.26
N ARG A 272 23.06 -8.18 14.78
CA ARG A 272 24.09 -8.83 13.97
C ARG A 272 23.48 -9.66 12.84
N ARG A 273 22.52 -10.54 13.15
CA ARG A 273 21.81 -11.34 12.14
C ARG A 273 21.11 -10.47 11.10
N ASP A 274 20.43 -9.43 11.56
CA ASP A 274 19.69 -8.52 10.66
C ASP A 274 20.63 -7.81 9.68
N MET A 275 21.79 -7.35 10.16
CA MET A 275 22.81 -6.73 9.33
C MET A 275 23.38 -7.68 8.29
N GLU A 276 23.59 -8.95 8.64
CA GLU A 276 24.03 -9.97 7.68
C GLU A 276 23.02 -10.16 6.55
N VAL A 277 21.73 -10.19 6.88
CA VAL A 277 20.65 -10.29 5.88
C VAL A 277 20.60 -9.05 5.00
N ILE A 278 20.63 -7.86 5.61
CA ILE A 278 20.61 -6.58 4.89
C ILE A 278 21.80 -6.46 3.92
N ASP A 279 23.00 -6.86 4.35
CA ASP A 279 24.19 -6.85 3.51
C ASP A 279 24.13 -7.87 2.38
N GLN A 280 23.49 -9.03 2.59
CA GLN A 280 23.22 -9.99 1.51
C GLN A 280 22.24 -9.41 0.48
N LEU A 281 21.15 -8.77 0.94
CA LEU A 281 20.17 -8.12 0.06
C LEU A 281 20.78 -7.02 -0.81
N ALA A 282 21.82 -6.34 -0.34
CA ALA A 282 22.50 -5.27 -1.07
C ALA A 282 23.51 -5.76 -2.13
N LYS A 283 23.95 -7.03 -2.07
CA LYS A 283 24.98 -7.58 -2.98
C LYS A 283 24.47 -8.02 -4.34
N SER A 284 23.16 -8.22 -4.48
CA SER A 284 22.54 -8.65 -5.74
C SER A 284 21.44 -7.66 -6.12
N PRO A 285 21.30 -7.29 -7.41
CA PRO A 285 20.09 -6.62 -7.88
C PRO A 285 18.92 -7.49 -7.45
N ARG A 286 18.08 -6.95 -6.57
CA ARG A 286 16.96 -7.71 -6.05
C ARG A 286 16.01 -7.99 -7.20
N GLN A 287 15.41 -9.19 -7.19
CA GLN A 287 14.30 -9.45 -8.10
C GLN A 287 13.23 -8.40 -7.80
N ILE A 288 12.88 -7.62 -8.81
CA ILE A 288 11.76 -6.69 -8.72
C ILE A 288 10.54 -7.59 -8.56
N PRO A 289 9.82 -7.55 -7.43
CA PRO A 289 8.53 -8.24 -7.33
C PRO A 289 7.69 -7.76 -8.51
N ASP A 290 6.86 -8.63 -9.10
CA ASP A 290 5.98 -8.20 -10.18
C ASP A 290 5.27 -6.92 -9.73
N LYS A 291 5.49 -5.82 -10.46
CA LYS A 291 5.06 -4.46 -10.06
C LYS A 291 3.58 -4.42 -9.68
N CYS A 292 2.80 -5.32 -10.25
CA CYS A 292 1.39 -5.50 -10.02
C CYS A 292 1.04 -5.87 -8.56
N GLN A 293 1.94 -6.57 -7.85
CA GLN A 293 1.81 -6.95 -6.45
C GLN A 293 2.16 -5.81 -5.48
N LEU A 294 2.91 -4.80 -5.93
CA LEU A 294 3.27 -3.64 -5.12
C LEU A 294 2.29 -2.50 -5.39
N ALA A 295 1.39 -2.25 -4.44
CA ALA A 295 0.43 -1.15 -4.56
C ALA A 295 1.13 0.22 -4.55
N GLY A 296 0.57 1.17 -5.30
CA GLY A 296 0.89 2.60 -5.12
C GLY A 296 0.44 3.10 -3.76
N ARG A 297 0.82 4.33 -3.41
CA ARG A 297 0.46 4.92 -2.11
C ARG A 297 -1.05 5.06 -1.97
N LYS A 298 -1.62 4.56 -0.87
CA LYS A 298 -3.06 4.64 -0.58
C LYS A 298 -3.42 5.87 0.25
N THR A 299 -2.53 6.31 1.13
CA THR A 299 -2.79 7.39 2.09
C THR A 299 -2.45 8.80 1.59
N GLY A 300 -3.21 9.79 2.08
CA GLY A 300 -3.08 11.19 1.70
C GLY A 300 -3.92 11.56 0.47
N SER A 301 -4.21 12.86 0.35
CA SER A 301 -5.03 13.37 -0.75
C SER A 301 -4.47 12.97 -2.12
N VAL A 302 -5.36 12.68 -3.07
CA VAL A 302 -4.97 12.26 -4.42
C VAL A 302 -4.06 13.31 -5.07
N GLN A 303 -4.38 14.60 -4.92
CA GLN A 303 -3.58 15.70 -5.46
C GLN A 303 -2.14 15.69 -4.93
N TRP A 304 -1.98 15.43 -3.63
CA TRP A 304 -0.66 15.36 -3.01
C TRP A 304 0.15 14.17 -3.55
N ARG A 305 -0.47 12.99 -3.65
CA ARG A 305 0.20 11.79 -4.22
C ARG A 305 0.58 12.00 -5.69
N ILE A 306 -0.28 12.63 -6.51
CA ILE A 306 0.01 12.99 -7.90
C ILE A 306 1.24 13.92 -7.96
N SER A 307 1.26 14.97 -7.14
CA SER A 307 2.35 15.97 -7.13
C SER A 307 3.73 15.35 -6.84
N ARG A 308 3.75 14.23 -6.12
CA ARG A 308 4.96 13.48 -5.75
C ARG A 308 5.30 12.35 -6.72
N GLY A 309 4.44 12.10 -7.71
CA GLY A 309 4.58 10.95 -8.61
C GLY A 309 4.29 9.60 -7.96
N GLU A 310 3.65 9.59 -6.78
CA GLU A 310 3.33 8.38 -5.99
C GLU A 310 1.94 7.81 -6.36
N TYR A 311 1.23 8.46 -7.28
CA TYR A 311 -0.08 8.06 -7.79
C TYR A 311 -0.07 7.98 -9.32
N GLN A 312 -0.54 6.86 -9.86
CA GLN A 312 -0.64 6.66 -11.30
C GLN A 312 -2.05 6.98 -11.80
N ILE A 313 -2.19 8.11 -12.50
CA ILE A 313 -3.46 8.49 -13.15
C ILE A 313 -3.74 7.60 -14.36
N SER A 314 -2.68 7.11 -15.01
CA SER A 314 -2.79 6.20 -16.14
C SER A 314 -1.61 5.22 -16.16
N ALA A 315 -1.87 4.04 -16.70
CA ALA A 315 -0.84 3.09 -17.09
C ALA A 315 -1.08 2.65 -18.52
N LYS A 316 -0.01 2.50 -19.29
CA LYS A 316 -0.06 2.05 -20.69
C LYS A 316 0.88 0.85 -20.87
N LYS A 317 0.50 -0.07 -21.76
CA LYS A 317 1.28 -1.28 -22.11
C LYS A 317 1.58 -2.16 -20.88
N GLY A 318 0.55 -2.46 -20.12
CA GLY A 318 0.55 -3.41 -19.01
C GLY A 318 0.49 -4.86 -19.51
N THR A 319 -0.28 -5.69 -18.80
CA THR A 319 -0.26 -7.15 -18.99
C THR A 319 -1.09 -7.58 -20.21
N VAL A 320 -0.51 -8.45 -21.04
CA VAL A 320 -1.24 -9.23 -22.04
C VAL A 320 -1.47 -10.63 -21.46
N VAL A 321 -2.74 -10.99 -21.26
CA VAL A 321 -3.12 -12.27 -20.65
C VAL A 321 -3.09 -13.35 -21.72
N LYS A 322 -2.18 -14.31 -21.58
CA LYS A 322 -2.09 -15.43 -22.51
C LYS A 322 -3.12 -16.48 -22.15
N ILE A 323 -4.00 -16.80 -23.09
CA ILE A 323 -5.02 -17.82 -22.83
C ILE A 323 -4.44 -19.18 -23.17
N LYS A 324 -3.97 -19.86 -22.13
CA LYS A 324 -3.51 -21.24 -22.22
C LYS A 324 -4.65 -22.19 -21.87
N PRO A 325 -4.90 -23.22 -22.69
CA PRO A 325 -5.87 -24.27 -22.38
C PRO A 325 -5.52 -24.96 -21.07
N ASN A 326 -6.55 -25.32 -20.31
CA ASN A 326 -6.39 -26.15 -19.15
C ASN A 326 -6.26 -27.62 -19.56
N ASP A 327 -5.03 -28.14 -19.56
CA ASP A 327 -4.72 -29.55 -19.88
C ASP A 327 -5.43 -30.56 -18.97
N SER A 328 -6.00 -30.12 -17.84
CA SER A 328 -6.70 -30.96 -16.87
C SER A 328 -8.23 -31.00 -17.02
N LYS A 329 -8.77 -30.47 -18.12
CA LYS A 329 -10.22 -30.51 -18.43
C LYS A 329 -10.75 -31.95 -18.34
N LYS A 330 -11.79 -32.17 -17.53
CA LYS A 330 -12.36 -33.52 -17.31
C LYS A 330 -13.63 -33.78 -18.12
N GLU A 331 -14.39 -32.73 -18.42
CA GLU A 331 -15.68 -32.82 -19.12
C GLU A 331 -15.81 -31.71 -20.17
N ASP A 332 -16.53 -31.97 -21.26
CA ASP A 332 -16.73 -31.00 -22.35
C ASP A 332 -17.44 -29.71 -21.89
N SER A 333 -18.26 -29.79 -20.85
CA SER A 333 -18.97 -28.67 -20.23
C SER A 333 -18.09 -27.76 -19.37
N GLU A 334 -16.85 -28.13 -19.08
CA GLU A 334 -15.92 -27.26 -18.36
C GLU A 334 -15.24 -26.27 -19.31
N PRO A 335 -15.02 -25.01 -18.88
CA PRO A 335 -14.32 -24.05 -19.71
C PRO A 335 -12.85 -24.46 -19.88
N ILE A 336 -12.33 -24.34 -21.10
CA ILE A 336 -10.90 -24.55 -21.39
C ILE A 336 -10.02 -23.50 -20.70
N PHE A 337 -10.58 -22.31 -20.44
CA PHE A 337 -9.94 -21.27 -19.63
C PHE A 337 -11.01 -20.46 -18.92
N ALA A 338 -10.80 -20.19 -17.63
CA ALA A 338 -11.62 -19.25 -16.89
C ALA A 338 -10.77 -18.25 -16.11
N LEU A 339 -11.20 -16.99 -16.13
CA LEU A 339 -10.65 -15.89 -15.35
C LEU A 339 -11.78 -15.16 -14.65
N TYR A 340 -11.58 -14.91 -13.36
CA TYR A 340 -12.51 -14.22 -12.49
C TYR A 340 -11.81 -13.08 -11.78
N TYR A 341 -12.50 -11.96 -11.60
CA TYR A 341 -12.07 -10.90 -10.68
C TYR A 341 -13.11 -10.73 -9.59
N ASN A 342 -12.64 -10.67 -8.34
CA ASN A 342 -13.43 -10.39 -7.16
C ASN A 342 -12.98 -9.05 -6.58
N CYS A 343 -13.88 -8.07 -6.57
CA CYS A 343 -13.60 -6.72 -6.11
C CYS A 343 -13.56 -6.60 -4.59
N ASP A 344 -14.38 -7.35 -3.84
CA ASP A 344 -14.31 -7.35 -2.36
C ASP A 344 -12.94 -7.84 -1.88
N LYS A 345 -12.45 -8.93 -2.46
CA LYS A 345 -11.12 -9.51 -2.17
C LYS A 345 -9.99 -8.77 -2.90
N ASN A 346 -10.35 -7.86 -3.81
CA ASN A 346 -9.45 -7.20 -4.75
C ASN A 346 -8.43 -8.18 -5.38
N ALA A 347 -8.93 -9.28 -5.95
CA ALA A 347 -8.07 -10.36 -6.45
C ALA A 347 -8.65 -11.07 -7.69
N TYR A 348 -7.76 -11.50 -8.56
CA TYR A 348 -8.05 -12.39 -9.68
C TYR A 348 -7.87 -13.85 -9.30
N GLN A 349 -8.69 -14.71 -9.89
CA GLN A 349 -8.59 -16.16 -9.83
C GLN A 349 -8.73 -16.74 -11.23
N SER A 350 -7.94 -17.77 -11.54
CA SER A 350 -7.98 -18.43 -12.85
C SER A 350 -7.76 -19.93 -12.74
N THR A 351 -8.25 -20.65 -13.75
CA THR A 351 -7.88 -22.05 -13.98
C THR A 351 -6.40 -22.20 -14.35
N ALA A 352 -5.82 -21.20 -15.00
CA ALA A 352 -4.39 -21.17 -15.34
C ALA A 352 -3.55 -20.86 -14.09
N ASN A 353 -2.55 -21.71 -13.82
CA ASN A 353 -1.70 -21.60 -12.63
C ASN A 353 -0.97 -20.25 -12.53
N GLU A 354 -0.56 -19.68 -13.66
CA GLU A 354 0.15 -18.39 -13.74
C GLU A 354 -0.69 -17.18 -13.30
N TYR A 355 -2.03 -17.31 -13.31
CA TYR A 355 -2.96 -16.25 -12.92
C TYR A 355 -3.79 -16.63 -11.68
N ARG A 356 -3.33 -17.64 -10.93
CA ARG A 356 -4.00 -18.09 -9.71
C ARG A 356 -3.65 -17.17 -8.54
N ASN A 357 -4.66 -16.50 -7.98
CA ASN A 357 -4.56 -15.63 -6.79
C ASN A 357 -3.70 -14.37 -6.96
N LEU A 358 -3.87 -13.65 -8.07
CA LEU A 358 -3.23 -12.34 -8.24
C LEU A 358 -4.02 -11.28 -7.47
N SER A 359 -3.41 -10.69 -6.44
CA SER A 359 -4.00 -9.57 -5.69
C SER A 359 -3.80 -8.26 -6.45
N ASN A 360 -4.73 -7.31 -6.32
CA ASN A 360 -4.80 -6.00 -6.98
C ASN A 360 -5.52 -5.98 -8.35
N TRP A 361 -6.50 -5.07 -8.50
CA TRP A 361 -7.37 -4.93 -9.66
C TRP A 361 -6.63 -4.63 -10.96
N SER A 362 -5.50 -3.93 -10.88
CA SER A 362 -4.73 -3.50 -12.05
C SER A 362 -3.75 -4.56 -12.56
N CYS A 363 -3.64 -5.72 -11.91
CA CYS A 363 -2.62 -6.71 -12.25
C CYS A 363 -2.67 -7.26 -13.67
N LEU A 364 -3.88 -7.55 -14.15
CA LEU A 364 -4.11 -8.09 -15.50
C LEU A 364 -4.58 -7.01 -16.48
N VAL A 365 -4.54 -5.74 -16.07
CA VAL A 365 -4.95 -4.61 -16.90
C VAL A 365 -3.83 -4.27 -17.89
N TYR A 366 -4.20 -4.12 -19.16
CA TYR A 366 -3.29 -3.72 -20.23
C TYR A 366 -3.13 -2.20 -20.29
N GLU A 367 -4.21 -1.45 -20.11
CA GLU A 367 -4.14 0.01 -19.93
C GLU A 367 -5.30 0.49 -19.06
N TYR A 368 -5.05 1.54 -18.30
CA TYR A 368 -6.13 2.28 -17.65
C TYR A 368 -5.82 3.76 -17.61
N GLU A 369 -6.87 4.55 -17.45
CA GLU A 369 -6.82 6.00 -17.36
C GLU A 369 -7.92 6.47 -16.39
N ASN A 370 -7.55 7.38 -15.50
CA ASN A 370 -8.44 8.09 -14.58
C ASN A 370 -9.25 7.18 -13.65
N LEU A 371 -8.79 5.96 -13.34
CA LEU A 371 -9.50 5.01 -12.49
C LEU A 371 -8.73 4.68 -11.21
N ASP A 372 -9.46 4.25 -10.19
CA ASP A 372 -8.92 3.80 -8.91
C ASP A 372 -9.84 2.77 -8.24
N PHE A 373 -9.26 1.94 -7.39
CA PHE A 373 -10.00 1.05 -6.50
C PHE A 373 -10.45 1.81 -5.26
N LYS A 374 -11.70 1.60 -4.86
CA LYS A 374 -12.34 2.25 -3.72
C LYS A 374 -12.90 1.22 -2.75
N TYR A 375 -12.74 1.50 -1.46
CA TYR A 375 -13.36 0.74 -0.38
C TYR A 375 -14.06 1.70 0.57
N GLU A 376 -15.38 1.64 0.60
CA GLU A 376 -16.24 2.36 1.54
C GLU A 376 -16.34 1.56 2.84
N ARG A 377 -15.75 2.06 3.92
CA ARG A 377 -15.77 1.37 5.22
C ARG A 377 -17.17 1.26 5.81
N ASP A 378 -17.94 2.35 5.79
CA ASP A 378 -19.27 2.42 6.37
C ASP A 378 -20.23 1.41 5.73
N TRP A 379 -20.06 1.17 4.43
CA TRP A 379 -20.88 0.27 3.63
C TRP A 379 -20.22 -1.09 3.37
N LYS A 380 -19.00 -1.30 3.85
CA LYS A 380 -18.15 -2.47 3.54
C LYS A 380 -18.20 -2.85 2.06
N THR A 381 -18.08 -1.84 1.19
CA THR A 381 -18.29 -2.00 -0.24
C THR A 381 -17.06 -1.58 -1.03
N SER A 382 -16.63 -2.47 -1.93
CA SER A 382 -15.53 -2.26 -2.86
C SER A 382 -16.04 -2.03 -4.28
N TYR A 383 -15.38 -1.16 -5.04
CA TYR A 383 -15.63 -0.92 -6.46
C TYR A 383 -14.45 -0.23 -7.13
N VAL A 384 -14.44 -0.22 -8.47
CA VAL A 384 -13.54 0.62 -9.27
C VAL A 384 -14.34 1.81 -9.81
N ALA A 385 -13.85 3.02 -9.62
CA ALA A 385 -14.47 4.25 -10.12
C ALA A 385 -13.39 5.20 -10.62
N ARG A 386 -13.78 6.41 -11.05
CA ARG A 386 -12.76 7.42 -11.34
C ARG A 386 -12.01 7.78 -10.06
N TYR A 387 -10.77 8.25 -10.18
CA TYR A 387 -10.02 8.69 -8.99
C TYR A 387 -10.73 9.85 -8.30
N GLU A 388 -10.49 10.02 -7.00
CA GLU A 388 -11.16 11.05 -6.21
C GLU A 388 -10.76 12.45 -6.68
N CYS A 389 -11.74 13.33 -6.87
CA CYS A 389 -11.57 14.64 -7.52
C CYS A 389 -11.13 14.57 -9.00
N CYS A 390 -11.36 13.45 -9.69
CA CYS A 390 -11.19 13.40 -11.14
C CYS A 390 -12.08 14.47 -11.82
N PRO A 391 -11.54 15.29 -12.72
CA PRO A 391 -12.32 16.30 -13.44
C PRO A 391 -13.58 15.70 -14.09
N HIS A 392 -14.72 16.37 -13.96
CA HIS A 392 -16.01 15.86 -14.45
C HIS A 392 -16.04 15.63 -15.98
N ASN A 393 -15.16 16.31 -16.72
CA ASN A 393 -15.00 16.16 -18.17
C ASN A 393 -14.04 15.02 -18.57
N HIS A 394 -13.43 14.32 -17.61
CA HIS A 394 -12.53 13.20 -17.87
C HIS A 394 -13.25 11.86 -17.68
N ALA A 395 -13.15 10.98 -18.68
CA ALA A 395 -13.66 9.62 -18.59
C ALA A 395 -12.65 8.69 -17.91
N GLY A 396 -13.15 7.72 -17.16
CA GLY A 396 -12.38 6.57 -16.70
C GLY A 396 -12.33 5.51 -17.80
N ARG A 397 -11.17 4.89 -18.03
CA ARG A 397 -10.99 3.86 -19.05
C ARG A 397 -10.16 2.72 -18.49
N VAL A 398 -10.56 1.48 -18.76
CA VAL A 398 -9.75 0.30 -18.47
C VAL A 398 -9.87 -0.68 -19.62
N ARG A 399 -8.74 -1.28 -20.00
CA ARG A 399 -8.66 -2.30 -21.04
C ARG A 399 -7.93 -3.53 -20.52
N TRP A 400 -8.51 -4.68 -20.73
CA TRP A 400 -7.83 -5.97 -20.65
C TRP A 400 -7.53 -6.46 -22.07
N ARG A 401 -6.34 -7.04 -22.26
CA ARG A 401 -5.91 -7.60 -23.54
C ARG A 401 -5.58 -9.08 -23.38
N PHE A 402 -6.14 -9.89 -24.26
CA PHE A 402 -6.01 -11.34 -24.24
C PHE A 402 -5.33 -11.81 -25.53
N ASP A 403 -4.32 -12.66 -25.39
CA ASP A 403 -3.64 -13.36 -26.47
C ASP A 403 -4.29 -14.74 -26.64
N LEU A 404 -4.86 -14.97 -27.82
CA LEU A 404 -5.61 -16.17 -28.21
C LEU A 404 -4.81 -17.07 -29.17
N ASN A 405 -3.52 -16.80 -29.43
CA ASN A 405 -2.75 -17.56 -30.41
C ASN A 405 -2.71 -19.06 -30.09
N ASP A 406 -2.63 -19.42 -28.82
CA ASP A 406 -2.64 -20.81 -28.35
C ASP A 406 -4.02 -21.49 -28.45
N LEU A 407 -5.06 -20.74 -28.81
CA LEU A 407 -6.42 -21.25 -29.05
C LEU A 407 -6.76 -21.43 -30.53
N VAL A 408 -5.91 -20.98 -31.45
CA VAL A 408 -6.23 -20.96 -32.89
C VAL A 408 -6.48 -22.38 -33.43
N ASP A 409 -5.68 -23.34 -32.98
CA ASP A 409 -5.75 -24.75 -33.37
C ASP A 409 -6.73 -25.58 -32.52
N LEU A 410 -7.45 -24.93 -31.60
CA LEU A 410 -8.45 -25.57 -30.74
C LEU A 410 -9.87 -25.23 -31.18
N ASP A 411 -10.75 -26.21 -31.03
CA ASP A 411 -12.19 -26.08 -31.27
C ASP A 411 -12.89 -25.37 -30.10
N TRP A 412 -12.46 -24.13 -29.79
CA TRP A 412 -13.26 -23.27 -28.92
C TRP A 412 -14.39 -22.63 -29.73
N HIS A 413 -15.57 -22.57 -29.15
CA HIS A 413 -16.78 -22.17 -29.85
C HIS A 413 -17.37 -20.88 -29.30
N THR A 414 -17.25 -20.67 -27.99
CA THR A 414 -17.90 -19.55 -27.31
C THR A 414 -17.04 -18.98 -26.20
N VAL A 415 -17.13 -17.65 -26.05
CA VAL A 415 -16.64 -16.94 -24.88
C VAL A 415 -17.84 -16.37 -24.11
N GLU A 416 -17.88 -16.64 -22.81
CA GLU A 416 -18.85 -16.07 -21.89
C GLU A 416 -18.21 -14.95 -21.08
N ILE A 417 -18.82 -13.76 -21.10
CA ILE A 417 -18.29 -12.56 -20.47
C ILE A 417 -19.38 -11.92 -19.60
N LEU A 418 -19.06 -11.70 -18.34
CA LEU A 418 -19.87 -10.92 -17.40
C LEU A 418 -19.03 -9.79 -16.84
N VAL A 419 -19.54 -8.57 -16.93
CA VAL A 419 -18.99 -7.38 -16.29
C VAL A 419 -20.09 -6.79 -15.44
N THR A 420 -19.87 -6.67 -14.13
CA THR A 420 -20.84 -6.10 -13.20
C THR A 420 -20.51 -4.66 -12.83
N GLY A 421 -21.51 -3.91 -12.38
CA GLY A 421 -21.35 -2.55 -11.91
C GLY A 421 -22.66 -1.92 -11.47
N LYS A 422 -22.58 -0.69 -10.97
CA LYS A 422 -23.71 0.12 -10.57
C LYS A 422 -23.62 1.48 -11.25
N LEU A 423 -24.74 1.89 -11.83
CA LEU A 423 -24.92 3.22 -12.41
C LEU A 423 -25.83 4.04 -11.51
N TYR A 424 -25.60 5.35 -11.51
CA TYR A 424 -26.41 6.38 -10.87
C TYR A 424 -26.86 7.38 -11.95
N PRO A 425 -27.84 8.26 -11.68
CA PRO A 425 -28.33 9.21 -12.67
C PRO A 425 -27.21 9.96 -13.41
N ASP A 426 -27.41 10.19 -14.69
CA ASP A 426 -26.50 10.90 -15.59
C ASP A 426 -25.11 10.28 -15.77
N THR A 427 -24.96 8.98 -15.48
CA THR A 427 -23.71 8.24 -15.70
C THR A 427 -23.86 7.09 -16.70
N SER A 428 -22.74 6.68 -17.28
CA SER A 428 -22.68 5.57 -18.22
C SER A 428 -21.41 4.73 -18.02
N ILE A 429 -21.57 3.42 -18.24
CA ILE A 429 -20.48 2.45 -18.34
C ILE A 429 -20.72 1.71 -19.67
N SER A 430 -19.86 1.95 -20.66
CA SER A 430 -19.89 1.22 -21.93
C SER A 430 -18.83 0.12 -21.91
N ILE A 431 -19.20 -1.07 -22.38
CA ILE A 431 -18.30 -2.22 -22.47
C ILE A 431 -18.22 -2.64 -23.93
N THR A 432 -17.02 -2.67 -24.46
CA THR A 432 -16.75 -2.95 -25.87
C THR A 432 -15.72 -4.07 -25.96
N ILE A 433 -16.02 -5.06 -26.80
CA ILE A 433 -15.09 -6.13 -27.12
C ILE A 433 -14.62 -5.94 -28.55
N THR A 434 -13.31 -5.98 -28.74
CA THR A 434 -12.70 -5.84 -30.07
C THR A 434 -11.76 -7.01 -30.33
N GLY A 435 -11.96 -7.71 -31.44
CA GLY A 435 -11.02 -8.70 -31.95
C GLY A 435 -9.95 -8.06 -32.84
N TYR A 436 -8.74 -8.58 -32.81
CA TYR A 436 -7.63 -8.15 -33.66
C TYR A 436 -6.89 -9.32 -34.27
N LYS A 437 -6.39 -9.14 -35.51
CA LYS A 437 -5.54 -10.12 -36.20
C LYS A 437 -4.06 -10.00 -35.83
N SER A 438 -3.66 -8.86 -35.26
CA SER A 438 -2.27 -8.52 -34.93
C SER A 438 -2.18 -7.78 -33.60
N GLU A 439 -0.99 -7.76 -33.02
CA GLU A 439 -0.76 -7.22 -31.67
C GLU A 439 -0.87 -5.68 -31.61
N ASP A 440 -0.64 -4.99 -32.72
CA ASP A 440 -0.47 -3.55 -32.83
C ASP A 440 -1.79 -2.73 -32.83
N CYS A 441 -2.93 -3.36 -32.54
CA CYS A 441 -4.27 -2.75 -32.48
C CYS A 441 -4.75 -2.05 -33.77
N SER A 442 -4.00 -2.16 -34.88
CA SER A 442 -4.27 -1.46 -36.13
C SER A 442 -5.34 -2.14 -36.99
N ASN A 443 -5.52 -3.45 -36.81
CA ASN A 443 -6.40 -4.29 -37.62
C ASN A 443 -7.52 -4.93 -36.78
N ALA A 444 -8.52 -4.13 -36.40
CA ALA A 444 -9.73 -4.64 -35.75
C ALA A 444 -10.51 -5.55 -36.71
N SER A 445 -10.80 -6.78 -36.28
CA SER A 445 -11.55 -7.79 -37.04
C SER A 445 -13.03 -7.83 -36.69
N SER A 446 -13.39 -7.41 -35.48
CA SER A 446 -14.77 -7.40 -34.95
C SER A 446 -14.90 -6.37 -33.82
N ASN A 447 -16.12 -5.87 -33.61
CA ASN A 447 -16.45 -4.99 -32.49
C ASN A 447 -17.86 -5.30 -31.99
N LYS A 448 -18.02 -5.55 -30.68
CA LYS A 448 -19.31 -5.89 -30.06
C LYS A 448 -19.48 -5.19 -28.72
N GLU A 449 -20.63 -4.55 -28.52
CA GLU A 449 -20.99 -3.94 -27.25
C GLU A 449 -21.65 -4.96 -26.31
N LEU A 450 -21.38 -4.85 -25.01
CA LEU A 450 -22.00 -5.66 -23.98
C LEU A 450 -22.90 -4.83 -23.08
N SER A 451 -23.94 -5.47 -22.56
CA SER A 451 -24.77 -4.91 -21.50
C SER A 451 -24.15 -5.16 -20.13
N LEU A 452 -24.05 -4.11 -19.32
CA LEU A 452 -23.61 -4.21 -17.92
C LEU A 452 -24.55 -5.13 -17.11
N ASN A 453 -23.98 -5.91 -16.18
CA ASN A 453 -24.72 -6.84 -15.31
C ASN A 453 -25.44 -7.99 -16.05
N GLN A 454 -25.09 -8.25 -17.32
CA GLN A 454 -25.66 -9.37 -18.08
C GLN A 454 -24.54 -10.27 -18.60
N LEU A 455 -24.78 -11.58 -18.57
CA LEU A 455 -23.87 -12.56 -19.16
C LEU A 455 -24.00 -12.50 -20.68
N ALA A 456 -22.95 -12.03 -21.35
CA ALA A 456 -22.84 -12.07 -22.79
C ALA A 456 -22.22 -13.39 -23.24
N LYS A 457 -22.82 -14.04 -24.24
CA LYS A 457 -22.22 -15.18 -24.95
C LYS A 457 -21.85 -14.72 -26.34
N ILE A 458 -20.59 -14.91 -26.72
CA ILE A 458 -20.08 -14.51 -28.03
C ILE A 458 -19.45 -15.72 -28.69
N THR A 459 -19.88 -16.01 -29.89
CA THR A 459 -19.35 -17.11 -30.68
C THR A 459 -18.03 -16.71 -31.35
N ARG A 460 -17.17 -17.69 -31.64
CA ARG A 460 -15.93 -17.47 -32.40
C ARG A 460 -16.17 -16.78 -33.74
N ALA A 461 -17.29 -17.08 -34.40
CA ALA A 461 -17.68 -16.45 -35.66
C ALA A 461 -17.95 -14.94 -35.50
N GLU A 462 -18.63 -14.54 -34.42
CA GLU A 462 -18.91 -13.13 -34.12
C GLU A 462 -17.64 -12.34 -33.78
N LEU A 463 -16.62 -13.00 -33.22
CA LEU A 463 -15.32 -12.38 -32.98
C LEU A 463 -14.42 -12.37 -34.21
N SER A 464 -14.84 -12.94 -35.34
CA SER A 464 -14.00 -13.32 -36.49
C SER A 464 -13.08 -14.52 -36.18
N PRO A 465 -13.12 -15.61 -36.97
CA PRO A 465 -12.27 -16.79 -36.76
C PRO A 465 -10.75 -16.52 -36.82
N GLU A 466 -10.34 -15.42 -37.47
CA GLU A 466 -8.93 -15.01 -37.63
C GLU A 466 -8.41 -14.17 -36.45
N THR A 467 -9.23 -13.97 -35.42
CA THR A 467 -8.87 -13.17 -34.25
C THR A 467 -7.82 -13.86 -33.40
N LYS A 468 -6.69 -13.19 -33.24
CA LYS A 468 -5.54 -13.64 -32.44
C LYS A 468 -5.42 -12.90 -31.12
N TYR A 469 -5.97 -11.69 -31.04
CA TYR A 469 -6.01 -10.91 -29.80
C TYR A 469 -7.42 -10.38 -29.57
N MET A 470 -7.83 -10.31 -28.31
CA MET A 470 -9.13 -9.76 -27.93
C MET A 470 -8.94 -8.72 -26.83
N ASP A 471 -9.55 -7.55 -27.01
CA ASP A 471 -9.60 -6.53 -25.97
C ASP A 471 -11.00 -6.45 -25.37
N ILE A 472 -11.07 -6.28 -24.04
CA ILE A 472 -12.27 -5.83 -23.33
C ILE A 472 -11.98 -4.41 -22.86
N LEU A 473 -12.66 -3.43 -23.45
CA LEU A 473 -12.56 -2.02 -23.09
C LEU A 473 -13.80 -1.60 -22.31
N VAL A 474 -13.60 -1.00 -21.14
CA VAL A 474 -14.66 -0.38 -20.36
C VAL A 474 -14.39 1.11 -20.26
N VAL A 475 -15.40 1.93 -20.58
CA VAL A 475 -15.34 3.39 -20.48
C VAL A 475 -16.44 3.88 -19.54
N MET A 476 -16.06 4.67 -18.55
CA MET A 476 -16.92 5.19 -17.49
C MET A 476 -17.01 6.71 -17.61
N SER A 477 -18.20 7.25 -17.85
CA SER A 477 -18.40 8.68 -18.10
C SER A 477 -19.68 9.21 -17.43
N GLY A 478 -19.90 10.52 -17.52
CA GLY A 478 -21.05 11.19 -16.94
C GLY A 478 -20.91 11.52 -15.46
N GLY A 479 -21.99 12.03 -14.85
CA GLY A 479 -21.98 12.60 -13.51
C GLY A 479 -21.51 14.05 -13.52
N PHE A 480 -21.92 14.84 -14.52
CA PHE A 480 -21.42 16.19 -14.80
C PHE A 480 -21.83 17.27 -13.78
N GLU A 481 -22.54 16.90 -12.73
CA GLU A 481 -22.82 17.80 -11.61
C GLU A 481 -21.53 18.03 -10.83
N ASP A 482 -21.17 19.29 -10.58
CA ASP A 482 -20.03 19.67 -9.74
C ASP A 482 -20.41 19.57 -8.25
N ASP A 483 -20.83 18.38 -7.84
CA ASP A 483 -21.25 18.05 -6.48
C ASP A 483 -20.10 17.46 -5.63
N GLY A 484 -18.88 17.44 -6.18
CA GLY A 484 -17.70 16.86 -5.54
C GLY A 484 -17.66 15.33 -5.50
N VAL A 485 -18.73 14.65 -5.95
CA VAL A 485 -18.85 13.18 -5.92
C VAL A 485 -19.14 12.56 -7.28
N ALA A 486 -19.20 13.37 -8.34
CA ALA A 486 -19.22 12.96 -9.74
C ALA A 486 -18.32 11.74 -10.05
N TRP A 487 -17.10 11.72 -9.51
CA TRP A 487 -16.10 10.68 -9.78
C TRP A 487 -16.51 9.27 -9.31
N GLN A 488 -17.33 9.16 -8.26
CA GLN A 488 -17.80 7.87 -7.71
C GLN A 488 -19.16 7.42 -8.23
N LYS A 489 -19.84 8.22 -9.06
CA LYS A 489 -21.18 7.88 -9.54
C LYS A 489 -21.16 6.64 -10.47
N PRO A 490 -20.32 6.52 -11.51
CA PRO A 490 -20.20 5.24 -12.21
C PRO A 490 -19.30 4.30 -11.40
N GLN A 491 -19.79 3.10 -11.06
CA GLN A 491 -19.07 2.14 -10.21
C GLN A 491 -18.95 0.80 -10.93
N LEU A 492 -17.75 0.46 -11.38
CA LEU A 492 -17.43 -0.84 -11.97
C LEU A 492 -17.16 -1.85 -10.85
N PHE A 493 -17.64 -3.08 -11.02
CA PHE A 493 -17.40 -4.19 -10.11
C PHE A 493 -17.89 -4.01 -8.66
N ARG A 494 -18.94 -3.21 -8.43
CA ARG A 494 -19.44 -2.95 -7.06
C ARG A 494 -19.82 -4.23 -6.33
N GLN A 495 -19.14 -4.50 -5.20
CA GLN A 495 -19.42 -5.63 -4.33
C GLN A 495 -19.42 -5.23 -2.86
N THR A 496 -20.44 -5.68 -2.13
CA THR A 496 -20.63 -5.46 -0.71
C THR A 496 -20.34 -6.74 0.05
N ARG A 497 -19.46 -6.66 1.05
CA ARG A 497 -19.05 -7.80 1.88
C ARG A 497 -20.27 -8.47 2.53
N GLY A 498 -20.36 -9.79 2.38
CA GLY A 498 -21.46 -10.59 2.92
C GLY A 498 -22.77 -10.58 2.11
N GLN A 499 -22.86 -9.80 1.03
CA GLN A 499 -24.03 -9.81 0.13
C GLN A 499 -23.73 -10.52 -1.18
N ASN A 500 -22.72 -10.04 -1.91
CA ASN A 500 -22.34 -10.56 -3.23
C ASN A 500 -20.82 -10.78 -3.35
N ALA A 501 -20.11 -10.82 -2.23
CA ALA A 501 -18.65 -10.93 -2.18
C ALA A 501 -18.10 -12.28 -2.63
N ASP A 502 -18.92 -13.32 -2.78
CA ASP A 502 -18.47 -14.63 -3.29
C ASP A 502 -18.73 -14.81 -4.80
N GLN A 503 -19.42 -13.86 -5.43
CA GLN A 503 -19.64 -13.88 -6.88
C GLN A 503 -18.50 -13.16 -7.61
N PRO A 504 -18.18 -13.53 -8.86
CA PRO A 504 -17.21 -12.78 -9.66
C PRO A 504 -17.83 -11.48 -10.19
N ALA A 505 -17.09 -10.37 -10.09
CA ALA A 505 -17.48 -9.09 -10.68
C ALA A 505 -17.06 -8.95 -12.15
N LEU A 506 -15.95 -9.60 -12.53
CA LEU A 506 -15.62 -9.93 -13.91
C LEU A 506 -15.57 -11.45 -14.02
N SER A 507 -16.23 -12.03 -15.01
CA SER A 507 -16.06 -13.44 -15.38
C SER A 507 -15.80 -13.52 -16.88
N LEU A 508 -14.74 -14.24 -17.25
CA LEU A 508 -14.36 -14.54 -18.61
C LEU A 508 -14.13 -16.05 -18.72
N LYS A 509 -14.89 -16.73 -19.56
CA LYS A 509 -14.77 -18.19 -19.76
C LYS A 509 -14.75 -18.53 -21.24
N PHE A 510 -13.76 -19.32 -21.64
CA PHE A 510 -13.68 -19.89 -22.99
C PHE A 510 -14.11 -21.35 -22.93
N TYR A 511 -14.94 -21.77 -23.88
CA TYR A 511 -15.45 -23.14 -24.00
C TYR A 511 -15.06 -23.76 -25.32
#